data_AF-A0A2K3PJH1-F1
#
_entry.id   AF-A0A2K3PJH1-F1
#
_cell.length_a   1.000
_cell.length_b   1.000
_cell.length_c   1.000
_cell.angle_alpha   90.00
_cell.angle_beta   90.00
_cell.angle_gamma   90.00
#
_symmetry.space_group_name_H-M   'P 1'
#
loop_
_entity.id
_entity.type
_entity.pdbx_description
1 polymer ?
#
loop_
_entity_poly.entity_id
_entity_poly.type
_entity_poly.pdbx_seq_one_letter_code
_entity_poly.pdbx_strand_id
1 'polypeptide(L)'
;MRRTEKWVCPSSAGKYCDLMGALQASSRCSNLHPHQVIGTAGIIKEIDCLTATVADIENVRSKFTLSITMENTKLCGFGGWFDVHFRGRSEDPAEHEIELTTAPSVDYCTHWGQQVFLLNPPTHVSEGDELSVNFLMSRSKENHRLMEVELGCEIQKHSGKLVAPFKNKYYIE
;
A
#
# COMPACT_ATOMS: atom_id res chain seq x y z
N MET A 1 15.39 -2.32 -15.35
CA MET A 1 14.02 -1.84 -15.01
C MET A 1 13.81 -2.15 -13.55
N ARG A 2 13.44 -1.15 -12.74
CA ARG A 2 13.15 -1.36 -11.32
C ARG A 2 11.67 -1.12 -11.04
N ARG A 3 11.01 -2.05 -10.37
CA ARG A 3 9.66 -1.86 -9.84
C ARG A 3 9.73 -1.62 -8.34
N THR A 4 9.13 -0.54 -7.86
CA THR A 4 9.05 -0.21 -6.44
C THR A 4 7.58 -0.20 -6.04
N GLU A 5 7.18 -1.06 -5.10
CA GLU A 5 5.82 -1.07 -4.56
C GLU A 5 5.75 -0.17 -3.32
N LYS A 6 4.82 0.79 -3.33
CA LYS A 6 4.69 1.79 -2.25
C LYS A 6 3.28 1.77 -1.67
N TRP A 7 3.17 2.00 -0.37
CA TRP A 7 1.92 1.92 0.39
C TRP A 7 1.66 3.19 1.20
N VAL A 8 0.38 3.61 1.28
CA VAL A 8 -0.11 4.78 2.03
C VAL A 8 -1.36 4.45 2.81
N CYS A 9 -1.68 5.29 3.78
CA CYS A 9 -2.94 5.26 4.49
C CYS A 9 -3.96 6.20 3.83
N PRO A 10 -5.08 5.72 3.24
CA PRO A 10 -6.20 6.58 2.87
C PRO A 10 -7.08 6.94 4.08
N SER A 11 -7.55 8.19 4.14
CA SER A 11 -8.70 8.63 4.95
C SER A 11 -9.97 8.73 4.10
N SER A 12 -11.13 8.55 4.75
CA SER A 12 -12.42 8.79 4.13
C SER A 12 -13.02 10.13 4.60
N ALA A 13 -13.48 10.93 3.64
CA ALA A 13 -14.45 11.97 3.91
C ALA A 13 -15.84 11.33 4.12
N GLY A 14 -16.15 11.00 5.36
CA GLY A 14 -17.50 11.10 5.96
C GLY A 14 -18.68 10.25 5.48
N LYS A 15 -18.66 9.48 4.39
CA LYS A 15 -19.85 8.69 3.96
C LYS A 15 -19.62 7.29 3.37
N TYR A 16 -18.37 6.87 3.12
CA TYR A 16 -18.11 5.60 2.42
C TYR A 16 -17.99 4.37 3.33
N CYS A 17 -17.74 4.53 4.64
CA CYS A 17 -17.50 3.41 5.54
C CYS A 17 -18.77 2.67 6.00
N ASP A 18 -19.94 3.31 5.98
CA ASP A 18 -21.16 2.77 6.62
C ASP A 18 -21.98 1.82 5.71
N LEU A 19 -21.64 1.69 4.43
CA LEU A 19 -22.45 0.97 3.43
C LEU A 19 -21.93 -0.41 2.99
N MET A 20 -20.78 -0.90 3.48
CA MET A 20 -20.15 -2.13 2.95
C MET A 20 -19.98 -3.25 3.98
N GLY A 21 -21.10 -3.80 4.44
CA GLY A 21 -21.15 -4.93 5.38
C GLY A 21 -20.87 -6.34 4.80
N ALA A 22 -20.52 -6.50 3.51
CA ALA A 22 -20.43 -7.84 2.91
C ALA A 22 -19.25 -8.10 1.94
N LEU A 23 -18.31 -7.16 1.74
CA LEU A 23 -17.15 -7.31 0.84
C LEU A 23 -15.83 -6.92 1.51
N GLN A 24 -15.67 -7.22 2.81
CA GLN A 24 -14.56 -6.72 3.62
C GLN A 24 -13.20 -7.36 3.31
N ALA A 25 -13.16 -8.52 2.66
CA ALA A 25 -11.92 -9.25 2.40
C ALA A 25 -11.36 -9.04 0.98
N SER A 26 -12.10 -8.44 0.05
CA SER A 26 -11.61 -8.20 -1.31
C SER A 26 -11.01 -6.80 -1.40
N SER A 27 -9.77 -6.72 -1.87
CA SER A 27 -9.11 -5.45 -2.15
C SER A 27 -9.74 -4.79 -3.40
N ARG A 28 -9.78 -3.46 -3.46
CA ARG A 28 -10.42 -2.73 -4.59
C ARG A 28 -9.44 -1.81 -5.32
N CYS A 29 -9.45 -1.87 -6.66
CA CYS A 29 -8.82 -0.84 -7.50
C CYS A 29 -9.64 0.47 -7.45
N SER A 30 -8.99 1.58 -7.10
CA SER A 30 -9.61 2.90 -7.01
C SER A 30 -8.63 4.01 -7.40
N ASN A 31 -9.15 5.16 -7.82
CA ASN A 31 -8.35 6.38 -8.04
C ASN A 31 -8.34 7.19 -6.74
N LEU A 32 -7.32 6.98 -5.92
CA LEU A 32 -7.08 7.77 -4.72
C LEU A 32 -6.64 9.18 -5.11
N HIS A 33 -7.28 10.17 -4.50
CA HIS A 33 -6.82 11.55 -4.56
C HIS A 33 -5.67 11.75 -3.56
N PRO A 34 -4.63 12.56 -3.86
CA PRO A 34 -3.52 12.80 -2.94
C PRO A 34 -3.94 13.27 -1.54
N HIS A 35 -5.03 14.03 -1.43
CA HIS A 35 -5.54 14.51 -0.13
C HIS A 35 -6.13 13.41 0.74
N GLN A 36 -6.38 12.23 0.19
CA GLN A 36 -6.80 11.08 0.97
C GLN A 36 -5.61 10.43 1.66
N VAL A 37 -4.37 10.68 1.22
CA VAL A 37 -3.15 10.15 1.82
C VAL A 37 -2.84 10.88 3.13
N ILE A 38 -2.92 10.18 4.26
CA ILE A 38 -2.78 10.78 5.60
C ILE A 38 -1.42 10.54 6.27
N GLY A 39 -0.49 9.89 5.59
CA GLY A 39 0.82 9.58 6.15
C GLY A 39 1.89 9.35 5.08
N THR A 40 3.12 9.15 5.53
CA THR A 40 4.25 8.86 4.65
C THR A 40 4.05 7.55 3.90
N ALA A 41 4.73 7.40 2.76
CA ALA A 41 4.72 6.18 1.98
C ALA A 41 5.86 5.25 2.40
N GLY A 42 5.59 3.94 2.48
CA GLY A 42 6.59 2.91 2.74
C GLY A 42 6.83 2.04 1.50
N ILE A 43 8.09 1.65 1.25
CA ILE A 43 8.44 0.72 0.16
C ILE A 43 8.31 -0.72 0.68
N ILE A 44 7.52 -1.53 -0.02
CA ILE A 44 7.32 -2.95 0.33
C ILE A 44 8.34 -3.84 -0.36
N LYS A 45 8.61 -3.60 -1.64
CA LYS A 45 9.51 -4.42 -2.45
C LYS A 45 10.11 -3.59 -3.56
N GLU A 46 11.40 -3.78 -3.79
CA GLU A 46 12.08 -3.39 -5.01
C GLU A 46 12.42 -4.64 -5.83
N ILE A 47 12.20 -4.57 -7.13
CA ILE A 47 12.43 -5.67 -8.07
C ILE A 47 13.33 -5.17 -9.19
N ASP A 48 14.51 -5.75 -9.35
CA ASP A 48 15.35 -5.55 -10.54
C ASP A 48 14.99 -6.57 -11.61
N CYS A 49 14.37 -6.13 -12.70
CA CYS A 49 13.94 -7.01 -13.78
C CYS A 49 15.09 -7.72 -14.51
N LEU A 50 16.36 -7.36 -14.28
CA LEU A 50 17.50 -8.09 -14.84
C LEU A 50 17.80 -9.38 -14.06
N THR A 51 17.49 -9.42 -12.76
CA THR A 51 17.89 -10.52 -11.87
C THR A 51 16.73 -11.17 -11.14
N ALA A 52 15.53 -10.56 -11.17
CA ALA A 52 14.37 -11.05 -10.47
C ALA A 52 13.96 -12.46 -10.94
N THR A 53 13.63 -13.30 -9.97
CA THR A 53 13.15 -14.67 -10.19
C THR A 53 11.68 -14.80 -9.82
N VAL A 54 11.04 -15.91 -10.23
CA VAL A 54 9.65 -16.21 -9.83
C VAL A 54 9.54 -16.37 -8.30
N ALA A 55 10.57 -16.91 -7.65
CA ALA A 55 10.59 -17.10 -6.20
C ALA A 55 10.55 -15.75 -5.46
N ASP A 56 11.15 -14.70 -6.01
CA ASP A 56 11.17 -13.36 -5.42
C ASP A 56 9.80 -12.69 -5.32
N ILE A 57 8.84 -13.14 -6.14
CA ILE A 57 7.48 -12.58 -6.25
C ILE A 57 6.40 -13.55 -5.77
N GLU A 58 6.75 -14.80 -5.49
CA GLU A 58 5.81 -15.81 -4.97
C GLU A 58 5.43 -15.55 -3.52
N ASN A 59 6.39 -15.07 -2.72
CA ASN A 59 6.19 -14.66 -1.34
C ASN A 59 6.91 -13.34 -1.06
N VAL A 60 6.15 -12.26 -0.87
CA VAL A 60 6.67 -10.95 -0.52
C VAL A 60 6.38 -10.68 0.94
N ARG A 61 7.44 -10.52 1.74
CA ARG A 61 7.35 -10.14 3.14
C ARG A 61 8.08 -8.83 3.36
N SER A 62 7.44 -7.89 4.03
CA SER A 62 8.04 -6.60 4.37
C SER A 62 7.59 -6.13 5.75
N LYS A 63 8.46 -5.37 6.40
CA LYS A 63 8.16 -4.64 7.63
C LYS A 63 8.62 -3.21 7.43
N PHE A 64 7.72 -2.25 7.62
CA PHE A 64 8.01 -0.85 7.40
C PHE A 64 7.19 0.02 8.35
N THR A 65 7.66 1.24 8.56
CA THR A 65 6.99 2.23 9.41
C THR A 65 6.44 3.35 8.56
N LEU A 66 5.20 3.75 8.82
CA LEU A 66 4.57 4.94 8.25
C LEU A 66 4.33 5.96 9.37
N SER A 67 4.47 7.24 9.07
CA SER A 67 4.19 8.33 10.01
C SER A 67 2.96 9.09 9.54
N ILE A 68 2.01 9.36 10.44
CA ILE A 68 0.84 10.18 10.14
C ILE A 68 1.24 11.65 10.06
N THR A 69 0.80 12.31 9.00
CA THR A 69 1.11 13.71 8.70
C THR A 69 -0.10 14.64 8.81
N MET A 70 -1.27 14.10 9.12
CA MET A 70 -2.52 14.85 9.22
C MET A 70 -3.11 14.79 10.64
N GLU A 71 -3.54 15.93 11.15
CA GLU A 71 -4.22 16.02 12.45
C GLU A 71 -5.63 15.41 12.43
N ASN A 72 -6.03 14.82 13.56
CA ASN A 72 -7.42 14.44 13.88
C ASN A 72 -8.17 13.69 12.77
N THR A 73 -7.53 12.68 12.18
CA THR A 73 -8.09 11.92 11.06
C THR A 73 -8.39 10.47 11.45
N LYS A 74 -8.88 9.69 10.47
CA LYS A 74 -9.16 8.27 10.61
C LYS A 74 -8.38 7.49 9.58
N LEU A 75 -7.63 6.50 10.06
CA LEU A 75 -7.06 5.45 9.25
C LEU A 75 -8.20 4.53 8.79
N CYS A 76 -8.55 4.61 7.51
CA CYS A 76 -9.63 3.83 6.90
C CYS A 76 -9.13 2.64 6.07
N GLY A 77 -7.82 2.50 5.88
CA GLY A 77 -7.24 1.42 5.11
C GLY A 77 -5.78 1.66 4.77
N PHE A 78 -5.30 0.88 3.82
CA PHE A 78 -4.05 1.11 3.13
C PHE A 78 -4.28 1.12 1.61
N GLY A 79 -3.49 1.90 0.87
CA GLY A 79 -3.46 1.95 -0.58
C GLY A 79 -2.08 1.53 -1.08
N GLY A 80 -2.02 0.58 -2.00
CA GLY A 80 -0.79 0.14 -2.66
C GLY A 80 -0.74 0.62 -4.11
N TRP A 81 0.43 1.03 -4.56
CA TRP A 81 0.71 1.37 -5.96
C TRP A 81 2.14 0.95 -6.31
N PHE A 82 2.54 1.18 -7.56
CA PHE A 82 3.90 0.86 -8.00
C PHE A 82 4.50 1.94 -8.88
N ASP A 83 5.83 1.98 -8.88
CA ASP A 83 6.64 2.77 -9.78
C ASP A 83 7.45 1.83 -10.66
N VAL A 84 7.72 2.24 -11.91
CA VAL A 84 8.55 1.53 -12.88
C VAL A 84 9.58 2.50 -13.43
N HIS A 85 10.85 2.14 -13.31
CA HIS A 85 11.96 2.92 -13.85
C HIS A 85 12.62 2.25 -15.05
N PHE A 86 12.77 2.98 -16.15
CA PHE A 86 13.50 2.59 -17.35
C PHE A 86 14.88 3.28 -17.34
N ARG A 87 15.91 2.57 -16.87
CA ARG A 87 17.27 3.09 -16.66
C ARG A 87 18.36 2.43 -17.53
N GLY A 88 17.99 1.44 -18.35
CA GLY A 88 18.98 0.59 -19.03
C GLY A 88 19.69 -0.37 -18.06
N ARG A 89 20.87 -0.85 -18.46
CA ARG A 89 21.78 -1.66 -17.64
C ARG A 89 22.91 -0.80 -17.11
N SER A 90 23.63 -1.26 -16.08
CA SER A 90 24.79 -0.52 -15.57
C SER A 90 25.89 -0.37 -16.62
N GLU A 91 26.03 -1.38 -17.51
CA GLU A 91 27.03 -1.39 -18.58
C GLU A 91 26.57 -0.65 -19.84
N ASP A 92 25.26 -0.41 -19.97
CA ASP A 92 24.62 0.26 -21.10
C ASP A 92 23.41 1.07 -20.60
N PRO A 93 23.67 2.22 -19.97
CA PRO A 93 22.64 3.01 -19.32
C PRO A 93 21.75 3.70 -20.35
N ALA A 94 20.50 3.95 -19.98
CA ALA A 94 19.61 4.75 -20.80
C ALA A 94 20.13 6.21 -20.88
N GLU A 95 20.04 6.82 -22.05
CA GLU A 95 20.38 8.25 -22.23
C GLU A 95 19.51 9.15 -21.34
N HIS A 96 18.25 8.75 -21.13
CA HIS A 96 17.30 9.42 -20.25
C HIS A 96 16.54 8.39 -19.42
N GLU A 97 16.55 8.58 -18.10
CA GLU A 97 15.71 7.79 -17.21
C GLU A 97 14.25 8.20 -17.34
N ILE A 98 13.37 7.23 -17.56
CA ILE A 98 11.92 7.44 -17.60
C ILE A 98 11.28 6.72 -16.42
N GLU A 99 10.32 7.36 -15.78
CA GLU A 99 9.52 6.81 -14.69
C GLU A 99 8.04 6.76 -15.07
N LEU A 100 7.42 5.61 -14.81
CA LEU A 100 5.97 5.44 -14.79
C LEU A 100 5.56 5.16 -13.34
N THR A 101 4.83 6.08 -12.73
CA THR A 101 4.26 5.89 -11.39
C THR A 101 2.75 5.75 -11.45
N THR A 102 2.18 4.90 -10.59
CA THR A 102 0.74 4.84 -10.34
C THR A 102 0.38 5.44 -8.98
N ALA A 103 1.23 6.31 -8.42
CA ALA A 103 0.94 7.03 -7.19
C ALA A 103 -0.36 7.87 -7.31
N PRO A 104 -1.08 8.10 -6.19
CA PRO A 104 -2.20 9.04 -6.16
C PRO A 104 -1.82 10.39 -6.79
N SER A 105 -2.64 10.88 -7.73
CA SER A 105 -2.38 12.12 -8.46
C SER A 105 -3.70 12.80 -8.83
N VAL A 106 -3.68 14.14 -8.89
CA VAL A 106 -4.84 14.92 -9.34
C VAL A 106 -4.96 14.87 -10.86
N ASP A 107 -3.83 15.05 -11.56
CA ASP A 107 -3.81 15.26 -13.00
C ASP A 107 -3.47 13.99 -13.79
N TYR A 108 -2.85 13.00 -13.15
CA TYR A 108 -2.27 11.84 -13.82
C TYR A 108 -2.85 10.52 -13.30
N CYS A 109 -3.98 10.12 -13.89
CA CYS A 109 -4.58 8.82 -13.63
C CYS A 109 -4.02 7.75 -14.56
N THR A 110 -3.82 6.53 -14.04
CA THR A 110 -3.50 5.35 -14.84
C THR A 110 -4.65 4.35 -14.75
N HIS A 111 -4.78 3.45 -15.72
CA HIS A 111 -5.84 2.43 -15.69
C HIS A 111 -5.68 1.41 -14.55
N TRP A 112 -4.49 1.32 -13.94
CA TRP A 112 -4.24 0.49 -12.76
C TRP A 112 -4.80 1.09 -11.48
N GLY A 113 -4.94 2.42 -11.40
CA GLY A 113 -5.29 3.12 -10.16
C GLY A 113 -4.37 2.74 -8.99
N GLN A 114 -4.96 2.57 -7.81
CA GLN A 114 -4.31 2.07 -6.60
C GLN A 114 -5.14 0.94 -5.98
N GLN A 115 -4.45 -0.02 -5.36
CA GLN A 115 -5.06 -1.14 -4.68
C GLN A 115 -5.39 -0.77 -3.23
N VAL A 116 -6.67 -0.71 -2.87
CA VAL A 116 -7.12 -0.30 -1.53
C VAL A 116 -7.51 -1.50 -0.68
N PHE A 117 -7.00 -1.53 0.55
CA PHE A 117 -7.21 -2.53 1.60
C PHE A 117 -7.90 -1.85 2.77
N LEU A 118 -9.23 -1.97 2.84
CA LEU A 118 -10.03 -1.22 3.81
C LEU A 118 -9.91 -1.79 5.22
N LEU A 119 -9.94 -0.89 6.21
CA LEU A 119 -9.99 -1.22 7.63
C LEU A 119 -11.39 -0.95 8.16
N ASN A 120 -11.97 -1.95 8.82
CA ASN A 120 -13.22 -1.80 9.54
C ASN A 120 -13.11 -2.46 10.93
N PRO A 121 -13.33 -1.71 12.03
CA PRO A 121 -13.62 -0.28 12.06
C PRO A 121 -12.40 0.62 11.71
N PRO A 122 -12.62 1.84 11.21
CA PRO A 122 -11.55 2.82 11.07
C PRO A 122 -10.92 3.17 12.43
N THR A 123 -9.61 3.45 12.44
CA THR A 123 -8.89 3.80 13.67
C THR A 123 -8.57 5.29 13.70
N HIS A 124 -8.88 5.98 14.79
CA HIS A 124 -8.49 7.38 14.96
C HIS A 124 -6.97 7.52 15.04
N VAL A 125 -6.42 8.46 14.27
CA VAL A 125 -4.98 8.80 14.25
C VAL A 125 -4.78 10.31 14.13
N SER A 126 -3.62 10.79 14.55
CA SER A 126 -3.24 12.20 14.44
C SER A 126 -1.79 12.32 14.01
N GLU A 127 -1.41 13.52 13.58
CA GLU A 127 -0.03 13.86 13.23
C GLU A 127 0.95 13.41 14.32
N GLY A 128 2.05 12.80 13.89
CA GLY A 128 3.08 12.24 14.77
C GLY A 128 2.80 10.83 15.30
N ASP A 129 1.62 10.25 15.05
CA ASP A 129 1.41 8.82 15.28
C ASP A 129 2.23 7.97 14.28
N GLU A 130 2.79 6.87 14.75
CA GLU A 130 3.57 5.93 13.94
C GLU A 130 2.85 4.59 13.77
N LEU A 131 2.93 4.03 12.56
CA LEU A 131 2.35 2.73 12.20
C LEU A 131 3.47 1.77 11.84
N SER A 132 3.68 0.75 12.65
CA SER A 132 4.55 -0.37 12.33
C SER A 132 3.75 -1.43 11.58
N VAL A 133 3.99 -1.54 10.28
CA VAL A 133 3.23 -2.42 9.38
C VAL A 133 4.03 -3.68 9.07
N ASN A 134 3.39 -4.83 9.24
CA ASN A 134 3.86 -6.14 8.82
C ASN A 134 3.04 -6.59 7.61
N PHE A 135 3.68 -6.68 6.45
CA PHE A 135 3.06 -7.07 5.20
C PHE A 135 3.55 -8.45 4.76
N LEU A 136 2.60 -9.30 4.37
CA LEU A 136 2.87 -10.58 3.73
C LEU A 136 1.93 -10.74 2.56
N MET A 137 2.48 -11.06 1.39
CA MET A 137 1.71 -11.35 0.19
C MET A 137 2.20 -12.65 -0.42
N SER A 138 1.26 -13.51 -0.82
CA SER A 138 1.56 -14.78 -1.47
C SER A 138 0.52 -15.12 -2.53
N ARG A 139 0.89 -15.93 -3.51
CA ARG A 139 -0.07 -16.49 -4.47
C ARG A 139 -1.08 -17.39 -3.76
N SER A 140 -2.34 -17.32 -4.17
CA SER A 140 -3.35 -18.24 -3.67
C SER A 140 -3.08 -19.68 -4.13
N LYS A 141 -3.42 -20.64 -3.28
CA LYS A 141 -3.30 -22.08 -3.60
C LYS A 141 -4.34 -22.54 -4.62
N GLU A 142 -5.50 -21.89 -4.66
CA GLU A 142 -6.61 -22.26 -5.55
C GLU A 142 -6.37 -21.78 -6.98
N ASN A 143 -5.80 -20.57 -7.13
CA ASN A 143 -5.43 -19.99 -8.41
C ASN A 143 -4.18 -19.14 -8.25
N HIS A 144 -3.07 -19.57 -8.86
CA HIS A 144 -1.78 -18.89 -8.78
C HIS A 144 -1.75 -17.49 -9.41
N ARG A 145 -2.83 -17.07 -10.09
CA ARG A 145 -3.01 -15.71 -10.60
C ARG A 145 -3.58 -14.75 -9.56
N LEU A 146 -4.20 -15.26 -8.50
CA LEU A 146 -4.76 -14.47 -7.40
C LEU A 146 -3.74 -14.34 -6.28
N MET A 147 -3.82 -13.24 -5.54
CA MET A 147 -2.91 -12.96 -4.43
C MET A 147 -3.67 -12.87 -3.11
N GLU A 148 -3.09 -13.43 -2.07
CA GLU A 148 -3.53 -13.29 -0.68
C GLU A 148 -2.58 -12.33 0.03
N VAL A 149 -3.14 -11.35 0.72
CA VAL A 149 -2.39 -10.34 1.46
C VAL A 149 -2.77 -10.42 2.93
N GLU A 150 -1.79 -10.62 3.80
CA GLU A 150 -1.94 -10.44 5.24
C GLU A 150 -1.25 -9.14 5.65
N LEU A 151 -2.00 -8.27 6.33
CA LEU A 151 -1.53 -6.98 6.80
C LEU A 151 -1.75 -6.89 8.32
N GLY A 152 -0.64 -6.86 9.06
CA GLY A 152 -0.62 -6.55 10.49
C GLY A 152 -0.16 -5.12 10.73
N CYS A 153 -0.71 -4.44 11.72
CA CYS A 153 -0.32 -3.08 12.06
C CYS A 153 -0.35 -2.86 13.58
N GLU A 154 0.72 -2.25 14.08
CA GLU A 154 0.84 -1.72 15.43
C GLU A 154 0.90 -0.20 15.36
N ILE A 155 0.01 0.49 16.10
CA ILE A 155 -0.04 1.96 16.09
C ILE A 155 0.48 2.48 17.42
N GLN A 156 1.53 3.29 17.36
CA GLN A 156 2.07 4.05 18.47
C GLN A 156 1.63 5.50 18.37
N LYS A 157 0.90 5.98 19.37
CA LYS A 157 0.52 7.38 19.46
C LYS A 157 1.73 8.24 19.75
N HIS A 158 1.73 9.48 19.28
CA HIS A 158 2.75 10.48 19.64
C HIS A 158 2.85 10.68 21.17
N SER A 159 1.76 10.44 21.91
CA SER A 159 1.73 10.45 23.38
C SER A 159 2.40 9.26 24.06
N GLY A 160 2.93 8.30 23.28
CA GLY A 160 3.52 7.04 23.74
C GLY A 160 2.50 5.91 23.99
N LYS A 161 1.20 6.20 23.89
CA LYS A 161 0.14 5.19 24.06
C LYS A 161 0.12 4.22 22.87
N LEU A 162 0.12 2.92 23.15
CA LEU A 162 -0.11 1.90 22.13
C LEU A 162 -1.60 1.67 21.92
N VAL A 163 -2.02 1.57 20.66
CA VAL A 163 -3.36 1.11 20.27
C VAL A 163 -3.32 -0.41 20.09
N ALA A 164 -4.45 -1.08 20.30
CA ALA A 164 -4.55 -2.52 20.06
C ALA A 164 -4.11 -2.85 18.61
N PRO A 165 -3.17 -3.79 18.42
CA PRO A 165 -2.74 -4.19 17.10
C PRO A 165 -3.87 -4.89 16.36
N PHE A 166 -3.86 -4.78 15.03
CA PHE A 166 -4.78 -5.52 14.17
C PHE A 166 -4.02 -6.33 13.14
N LYS A 167 -4.64 -7.40 12.67
CA LYS A 167 -4.16 -8.23 11.57
C LYS A 167 -5.34 -8.65 10.70
N ASN A 168 -5.31 -8.25 9.43
CA ASN A 168 -6.36 -8.56 8.47
C ASN A 168 -5.80 -9.34 7.28
N LYS A 169 -6.67 -10.13 6.66
CA LYS A 169 -6.38 -10.86 5.42
C LYS A 169 -7.26 -10.34 4.30
N TYR A 170 -6.66 -10.11 3.14
CA TYR A 170 -7.28 -9.59 1.94
C TYR A 170 -6.97 -10.47 0.73
N TYR A 171 -7.82 -10.40 -0.29
CA TYR A 171 -7.69 -11.08 -1.56
C TYR A 171 -7.61 -10.07 -2.71
N ILE A 172 -6.69 -10.30 -3.64
CA ILE A 172 -6.57 -9.59 -4.90
C ILE A 172 -6.99 -10.56 -5.99
N GLU A 173 -8.13 -10.27 -6.62
CA GLU A 173 -8.78 -11.08 -7.67
C GLU A 173 -8.47 -10.56 -9.08
#